data_AF-A0A9E2VPB3-F1
#
_entry.id   AF-A0A9E2VPB3-F1
#
_cell.length_a   1.000
_cell.length_b   1.000
_cell.length_c   1.000
_cell.angle_alpha   90.00
_cell.angle_beta   90.00
_cell.angle_gamma   90.00
#
_symmetry.space_group_name_H-M   'P 1'
#
loop_
_entity.id
_entity.type
_entity.pdbx_description
1 polymer ?
#
loop_
_entity_poly.entity_id
_entity_poly.type
_entity_poly.pdbx_seq_one_letter_code
_entity_poly.pdbx_strand_id
1 'polypeptide(L)'
;GVGTTNATAELNAVRAAFAQWQAVPGSILKFEDAGLVAPGVDVNPYDDTNVIFWARTSTLVGGGTDDISGLTGVTYFSYWDDNVLAGADIVFNGVQFRWFSDYFDTVNAGYFVEAVATHEIGHFIGLHHSPVGGATMLARGPGGVTNSQAGLSSDEIAAVHFLYPKPATPLTLGTVHGLVTMNGVGILSAAVIAEDTAGNVVNGTVTDSNGVYELAALPPGNYQVRVVPLDPAGATSFLIRGADIFSGDANAETDFLPTRNTPVTVTAGQVTFQSFAVSNGTPAFRITRVRPPSASPTFFTIMNSPVTVRVGQSNYFVGVYGPGLPSDATLTITGDGLAVGPTTFTANAFPGYNLLSVSIGVSSNATPGLRSFVVTEGTNLAYANGWLKIQPTFPDWNFDGINDRFQRLYFAPWTAPEDAGPYAQALYAWWQQYFPPWAGPESGPNADPDGDNFVNLSEYVAGTDPTNAASVLKLDSVTMTSSGSTVTWESVPGKTYQLFGRDDVVNSPWQAVGGPVTANGSTAQAVDAGATNNFRFYTVQVLAQ
;
A
#
# COMPACT_ATOMS: atom_id res chain seq x y z
N GLY A 1 -18.74 -14.67 8.94
CA GLY A 1 -17.46 -14.10 8.48
C GLY A 1 -16.35 -15.01 8.91
N VAL A 2 -16.13 -15.12 10.23
CA VAL A 2 -14.99 -15.87 10.77
C VAL A 2 -15.43 -17.28 11.20
N GLY A 3 -15.26 -18.27 10.31
CA GLY A 3 -15.57 -19.67 10.54
C GLY A 3 -14.38 -20.55 10.17
N THR A 4 -14.34 -21.80 10.64
CA THR A 4 -13.28 -22.78 10.32
C THR A 4 -13.08 -23.02 8.82
N THR A 5 -14.03 -22.57 7.98
CA THR A 5 -13.99 -22.62 6.52
C THR A 5 -13.20 -21.49 5.85
N ASN A 6 -12.78 -20.43 6.57
CA ASN A 6 -12.08 -19.28 5.97
C ASN A 6 -10.69 -18.97 6.57
N ALA A 7 -10.18 -19.82 7.47
CA ALA A 7 -8.94 -19.59 8.20
C ALA A 7 -7.72 -19.41 7.28
N THR A 8 -7.65 -20.14 6.16
CA THR A 8 -6.56 -20.01 5.18
C THR A 8 -6.55 -18.63 4.52
N ALA A 9 -7.73 -18.08 4.17
CA ALA A 9 -7.82 -16.78 3.54
C ALA A 9 -7.49 -15.65 4.52
N GLU A 10 -7.92 -15.77 5.78
CA GLU A 10 -7.60 -14.83 6.85
C GLU A 10 -6.10 -14.84 7.16
N LEU A 11 -5.49 -16.02 7.24
CA LEU A 11 -4.04 -16.17 7.41
C LEU A 11 -3.27 -15.56 6.23
N ASN A 12 -3.70 -15.83 4.99
CA ASN A 12 -3.06 -15.25 3.82
C ASN A 12 -3.20 -13.73 3.76
N ALA A 13 -4.31 -13.17 4.23
CA ALA A 13 -4.49 -11.72 4.36
C ALA A 13 -3.49 -11.11 5.35
N VAL A 14 -3.30 -11.72 6.54
CA VAL A 14 -2.28 -11.27 7.50
C VAL A 14 -0.87 -11.35 6.89
N ARG A 15 -0.56 -12.45 6.20
CA ARG A 15 0.74 -12.62 5.51
C ARG A 15 0.96 -11.59 4.41
N ALA A 16 -0.08 -11.25 3.65
CA ALA A 16 -0.01 -10.22 2.61
C ALA A 16 0.28 -8.84 3.23
N ALA A 17 -0.25 -8.55 4.42
CA ALA A 17 0.04 -7.30 5.12
C ALA A 17 1.51 -7.21 5.55
N PHE A 18 2.10 -8.28 6.10
CA PHE A 18 3.55 -8.32 6.38
C PHE A 18 4.40 -8.19 5.11
N ALA A 19 3.98 -8.85 4.03
CA ALA A 19 4.67 -8.78 2.75
C ALA A 19 4.74 -7.35 2.21
N GLN A 20 3.69 -6.53 2.37
CA GLN A 20 3.73 -5.11 1.97
C GLN A 20 4.82 -4.33 2.70
N TRP A 21 4.96 -4.53 4.01
CA TRP A 21 6.02 -3.87 4.79
C TRP A 21 7.42 -4.36 4.42
N GLN A 22 7.59 -5.68 4.20
CA GLN A 22 8.86 -6.26 3.78
C GLN A 22 9.27 -5.88 2.36
N ALA A 23 8.31 -5.63 1.46
CA ALA A 23 8.54 -5.31 0.06
C ALA A 23 8.99 -3.85 -0.19
N VAL A 24 9.02 -3.00 0.85
CA VAL A 24 9.44 -1.61 0.72
C VAL A 24 10.90 -1.54 0.25
N PRO A 25 11.16 -1.06 -0.98
CA PRO A 25 12.51 -1.09 -1.53
C PRO A 25 13.48 -0.27 -0.70
N GLY A 26 14.69 -0.78 -0.49
CA GLY A 26 15.70 -0.08 0.30
C GLY A 26 15.54 -0.26 1.82
N SER A 27 14.67 -1.16 2.27
CA SER A 27 14.50 -1.55 3.67
C SER A 27 15.28 -2.82 4.05
N ILE A 28 15.73 -2.95 5.31
CA ILE A 28 16.26 -4.20 5.87
C ILE A 28 15.18 -5.03 6.59
N LEU A 29 13.94 -4.52 6.64
CA LEU A 29 12.85 -5.15 7.35
C LEU A 29 12.56 -6.55 6.79
N LYS A 30 12.43 -7.53 7.67
CA LYS A 30 12.17 -8.92 7.32
C LYS A 30 11.33 -9.58 8.40
N PHE A 31 10.38 -10.40 7.98
CA PHE A 31 9.51 -11.16 8.86
C PHE A 31 9.62 -12.66 8.57
N GLU A 32 9.31 -13.48 9.57
CA GLU A 32 9.26 -14.94 9.46
C GLU A 32 7.96 -15.46 10.10
N ASP A 33 7.26 -16.34 9.39
CA ASP A 33 6.08 -17.05 9.91
C ASP A 33 6.52 -18.25 10.74
N ALA A 34 6.36 -18.18 12.05
CA ALA A 34 6.66 -19.30 12.96
C ALA A 34 5.58 -20.40 12.94
N GLY A 35 4.50 -20.23 12.18
CA GLY A 35 3.37 -21.16 12.08
C GLY A 35 2.27 -20.90 13.11
N LEU A 36 1.29 -21.80 13.14
CA LEU A 36 0.14 -21.67 14.03
C LEU A 36 0.45 -22.23 15.44
N VAL A 37 -0.01 -21.49 16.45
CA VAL A 37 0.02 -21.90 17.86
C VAL A 37 -1.30 -22.55 18.28
N ALA A 38 -1.27 -23.31 19.38
CA ALA A 38 -2.47 -23.94 19.92
C ALA A 38 -3.50 -22.90 20.43
N PRO A 39 -4.80 -23.19 20.40
CA PRO A 39 -5.82 -22.28 20.95
C PRO A 39 -5.61 -21.99 22.44
N GLY A 40 -6.06 -20.82 22.89
CA GLY A 40 -5.92 -20.37 24.28
C GLY A 40 -4.80 -19.35 24.50
N VAL A 41 -4.29 -18.75 23.42
CA VAL A 41 -3.38 -17.60 23.49
C VAL A 41 -4.10 -16.31 23.90
N ASP A 42 -3.33 -15.41 24.50
CA ASP A 42 -3.72 -14.05 24.86
C ASP A 42 -2.52 -13.14 24.61
N VAL A 43 -2.71 -11.82 24.64
CA VAL A 43 -1.62 -10.86 24.46
C VAL A 43 -0.66 -10.91 25.66
N ASN A 44 0.62 -11.07 25.36
CA ASN A 44 1.73 -11.13 26.29
C ASN A 44 3.06 -10.81 25.57
N PRO A 45 3.39 -9.52 25.34
CA PRO A 45 4.59 -9.14 24.59
C PRO A 45 5.91 -9.39 25.35
N TYR A 46 5.92 -10.22 26.39
CA TYR A 46 7.06 -10.51 27.27
C TYR A 46 7.49 -11.99 27.27
N ASP A 47 6.93 -12.84 26.39
CA ASP A 47 7.24 -14.28 26.33
C ASP A 47 8.04 -14.71 25.10
N ASP A 48 8.73 -13.75 24.46
CA ASP A 48 9.53 -13.94 23.26
C ASP A 48 8.75 -14.53 22.06
N THR A 49 7.41 -14.51 22.12
CA THR A 49 6.53 -15.04 21.07
C THR A 49 5.55 -13.99 20.61
N ASN A 50 5.72 -13.52 19.36
CA ASN A 50 4.76 -12.61 18.76
C ASN A 50 3.56 -13.40 18.20
N VAL A 51 2.37 -13.16 18.73
CA VAL A 51 1.13 -13.82 18.29
C VAL A 51 0.16 -12.86 17.61
N ILE A 52 -0.61 -13.40 16.66
CA ILE A 52 -1.70 -12.70 16.01
C ILE A 52 -2.96 -13.54 16.11
N PHE A 53 -4.02 -12.99 16.68
CA PHE A 53 -5.25 -13.74 16.87
C PHE A 53 -6.50 -12.85 16.86
N TRP A 54 -7.66 -13.49 16.72
CA TRP A 54 -8.96 -12.84 16.91
C TRP A 54 -9.49 -13.15 18.30
N ALA A 55 -9.77 -12.13 19.10
CA ALA A 55 -10.59 -12.26 20.28
C ALA A 55 -12.05 -12.51 19.85
N ARG A 56 -12.65 -13.64 20.24
CA ARG A 56 -14.00 -14.05 19.77
C ARG A 56 -15.04 -14.22 20.87
N THR A 57 -14.60 -14.36 22.11
CA THR A 57 -15.49 -14.65 23.25
C THR A 57 -15.65 -13.45 24.19
N SER A 58 -14.67 -12.56 24.23
CA SER A 58 -14.61 -11.40 25.10
C SER A 58 -13.81 -10.27 24.42
N THR A 59 -14.16 -9.02 24.71
CA THR A 59 -13.29 -7.87 24.38
C THR A 59 -12.22 -7.63 25.45
N LEU A 60 -12.30 -8.35 26.57
CA LEU A 60 -11.26 -8.34 27.59
C LEU A 60 -10.09 -9.24 27.18
N VAL A 61 -8.88 -8.68 27.13
CA VAL A 61 -7.61 -9.33 26.74
C VAL A 61 -6.55 -9.11 27.82
N GLY A 62 -5.39 -9.76 27.67
CA GLY A 62 -4.25 -9.62 28.59
C GLY A 62 -4.56 -10.13 30.00
N GLY A 63 -5.26 -11.26 30.11
CA GLY A 63 -5.76 -11.77 31.39
C GLY A 63 -6.93 -10.97 31.96
N GLY A 64 -7.57 -10.14 31.13
CA GLY A 64 -8.73 -9.33 31.49
C GLY A 64 -8.40 -7.94 32.04
N THR A 65 -7.17 -7.47 31.85
CA THR A 65 -6.72 -6.15 32.32
C THR A 65 -6.98 -5.03 31.32
N ASP A 66 -7.25 -5.37 30.06
CA ASP A 66 -7.52 -4.40 29.01
C ASP A 66 -8.79 -4.75 28.22
N ASP A 67 -9.48 -3.74 27.69
CA ASP A 67 -10.76 -3.86 26.98
C ASP A 67 -10.67 -3.23 25.58
N ILE A 68 -10.64 -4.07 24.55
CA ILE A 68 -10.55 -3.63 23.14
C ILE A 68 -11.91 -3.20 22.55
N SER A 69 -12.90 -2.92 23.40
CA SER A 69 -14.23 -2.48 22.97
C SER A 69 -14.18 -1.24 22.07
N GLY A 70 -14.78 -1.35 20.88
CA GLY A 70 -14.82 -0.28 19.88
C GLY A 70 -13.54 -0.14 19.04
N LEU A 71 -12.49 -0.91 19.35
CA LEU A 71 -11.24 -0.95 18.59
C LEU A 71 -11.25 -2.13 17.63
N THR A 72 -10.87 -1.92 16.36
CA THR A 72 -10.85 -2.98 15.34
C THR A 72 -9.70 -3.96 15.55
N GLY A 73 -8.54 -3.44 15.91
CA GLY A 73 -7.35 -4.17 16.29
C GLY A 73 -6.59 -3.38 17.34
N VAL A 74 -5.69 -4.06 18.04
CA VAL A 74 -4.72 -3.44 18.95
C VAL A 74 -3.42 -4.23 18.85
N THR A 75 -2.31 -3.50 18.80
CA THR A 75 -0.97 -4.07 18.91
C THR A 75 -0.39 -3.76 20.28
N TYR A 76 -0.05 -4.80 21.03
CA TYR A 76 0.60 -4.72 22.34
C TYR A 76 2.08 -4.94 22.15
N PHE A 77 2.90 -3.98 22.54
CA PHE A 77 4.35 -4.07 22.38
C PHE A 77 5.09 -3.84 23.69
N SER A 78 6.31 -4.33 23.75
CA SER A 78 7.25 -4.12 24.85
C SER A 78 8.59 -3.63 24.29
N TYR A 79 9.35 -2.92 25.12
CA TYR A 79 10.69 -2.44 24.79
C TYR A 79 11.67 -2.88 25.87
N TRP A 80 12.92 -3.13 25.46
CA TRP A 80 14.05 -3.20 26.37
C TRP A 80 14.45 -1.79 26.85
N ASP A 81 15.26 -1.71 27.91
CA ASP A 81 15.69 -0.44 28.51
C ASP A 81 16.47 0.48 27.54
N ASP A 82 17.00 -0.08 26.44
CA ASP A 82 17.71 0.64 25.38
C ASP A 82 16.77 1.13 24.25
N ASN A 83 15.45 1.03 24.44
CA ASN A 83 14.40 1.35 23.48
C ASN A 83 14.37 0.43 22.24
N VAL A 84 15.00 -0.74 22.30
CA VAL A 84 14.81 -1.77 21.28
C VAL A 84 13.49 -2.49 21.51
N LEU A 85 12.68 -2.61 20.47
CA LEU A 85 11.42 -3.36 20.51
C LEU A 85 11.70 -4.81 20.90
N ALA A 86 11.06 -5.29 21.97
CA ALA A 86 11.31 -6.59 22.57
C ALA A 86 10.30 -7.66 22.12
N GLY A 87 9.03 -7.28 21.99
CA GLY A 87 7.95 -8.15 21.53
C GLY A 87 6.74 -7.33 21.11
N ALA A 88 5.90 -7.89 20.24
CA ALA A 88 4.69 -7.28 19.75
C ALA A 88 3.63 -8.34 19.40
N ASP A 89 2.44 -8.24 20.02
CA ASP A 89 1.28 -9.07 19.75
C ASP A 89 0.16 -8.27 19.13
N ILE A 90 -0.57 -8.88 18.20
CA ILE A 90 -1.72 -8.25 17.54
C ILE A 90 -2.99 -9.01 17.89
N VAL A 91 -3.98 -8.30 18.42
CA VAL A 91 -5.32 -8.83 18.63
C VAL A 91 -6.34 -8.11 17.77
N PHE A 92 -7.10 -8.87 16.99
CA PHE A 92 -8.25 -8.37 16.24
C PHE A 92 -9.54 -8.58 17.01
N ASN A 93 -10.42 -7.58 17.02
CA ASN A 93 -11.71 -7.67 17.68
C ASN A 93 -12.72 -8.44 16.80
N GLY A 94 -12.77 -9.75 17.01
CA GLY A 94 -13.75 -10.65 16.41
C GLY A 94 -15.10 -10.71 17.14
N VAL A 95 -15.24 -10.01 18.26
CA VAL A 95 -16.49 -9.96 19.05
C VAL A 95 -17.50 -8.99 18.46
N GLN A 96 -17.05 -7.77 18.16
CA GLN A 96 -17.94 -6.66 17.78
C GLN A 96 -17.98 -6.43 16.26
N PHE A 97 -16.93 -6.81 15.54
CA PHE A 97 -16.77 -6.44 14.14
C PHE A 97 -16.89 -7.63 13.19
N ARG A 98 -17.39 -7.34 11.98
CA ARG A 98 -17.48 -8.29 10.87
C ARG A 98 -16.26 -8.14 9.99
N TRP A 99 -15.65 -9.26 9.65
CA TRP A 99 -14.40 -9.33 8.89
C TRP A 99 -14.58 -10.03 7.56
N PHE A 100 -13.76 -9.66 6.58
CA PHE A 100 -13.62 -10.33 5.30
C PHE A 100 -12.19 -10.16 4.75
N SER A 101 -11.77 -11.09 3.90
CA SER A 101 -10.38 -11.19 3.39
C SER A 101 -10.29 -11.17 1.86
N ASP A 102 -11.42 -11.13 1.16
CA ASP A 102 -11.43 -11.06 -0.30
C ASP A 102 -11.20 -9.63 -0.77
N TYR A 103 -10.01 -9.36 -1.31
CA TYR A 103 -9.63 -8.06 -1.86
C TYR A 103 -10.52 -7.62 -3.04
N PHE A 104 -11.11 -8.57 -3.77
CA PHE A 104 -11.96 -8.28 -4.94
C PHE A 104 -13.42 -7.99 -4.56
N ASP A 105 -13.82 -8.23 -3.30
CA ASP A 105 -15.14 -7.88 -2.80
C ASP A 105 -15.23 -6.37 -2.47
N THR A 106 -15.44 -5.56 -3.51
CA THR A 106 -15.52 -4.10 -3.39
C THR A 106 -16.85 -3.58 -2.83
N VAL A 107 -17.82 -4.45 -2.56
CA VAL A 107 -19.15 -4.07 -2.04
C VAL A 107 -19.32 -4.43 -0.56
N ASN A 108 -18.39 -5.19 0.01
CA ASN A 108 -18.39 -5.51 1.43
C ASN A 108 -18.17 -4.26 2.29
N ALA A 109 -19.01 -4.08 3.30
CA ALA A 109 -18.88 -3.00 4.28
C ALA A 109 -18.21 -3.46 5.59
N GLY A 110 -17.82 -4.74 5.71
CA GLY A 110 -17.05 -5.25 6.85
C GLY A 110 -15.64 -4.66 6.92
N TYR A 111 -14.86 -5.03 7.93
CA TYR A 111 -13.45 -4.68 8.00
C TYR A 111 -12.62 -5.65 7.17
N PHE A 112 -11.85 -5.07 6.25
CA PHE A 112 -10.93 -5.82 5.42
C PHE A 112 -9.72 -6.20 6.28
N VAL A 113 -9.46 -7.51 6.41
CA VAL A 113 -8.42 -8.03 7.32
C VAL A 113 -7.07 -7.38 7.06
N GLU A 114 -6.68 -7.23 5.79
CA GLU A 114 -5.37 -6.69 5.47
C GLU A 114 -5.24 -5.20 5.76
N ALA A 115 -6.31 -4.41 5.61
CA ALA A 115 -6.24 -2.99 5.92
C ALA A 115 -5.94 -2.78 7.41
N VAL A 116 -6.64 -3.54 8.27
CA VAL A 116 -6.40 -3.45 9.72
C VAL A 116 -5.06 -4.10 10.08
N ALA A 117 -4.73 -5.27 9.53
CA ALA A 117 -3.45 -5.92 9.78
C ALA A 117 -2.26 -5.04 9.35
N THR A 118 -2.33 -4.35 8.20
CA THR A 118 -1.25 -3.46 7.74
C THR A 118 -1.04 -2.32 8.73
N HIS A 119 -2.12 -1.76 9.29
CA HIS A 119 -2.07 -0.74 10.35
C HIS A 119 -1.45 -1.28 11.65
N GLU A 120 -1.94 -2.42 12.15
CA GLU A 120 -1.41 -3.03 13.37
C GLU A 120 0.07 -3.42 13.23
N ILE A 121 0.49 -3.87 12.03
CA ILE A 121 1.89 -4.17 11.77
C ILE A 121 2.75 -2.89 11.78
N GLY A 122 2.18 -1.72 11.48
CA GLY A 122 2.89 -0.46 11.70
C GLY A 122 3.26 -0.25 13.17
N HIS A 123 2.35 -0.52 14.10
CA HIS A 123 2.68 -0.54 15.53
C HIS A 123 3.67 -1.65 15.89
N PHE A 124 3.54 -2.82 15.27
CA PHE A 124 4.46 -3.95 15.43
C PHE A 124 5.90 -3.59 15.05
N ILE A 125 6.11 -2.60 14.18
CA ILE A 125 7.43 -2.10 13.80
C ILE A 125 7.74 -0.72 14.41
N GLY A 126 7.04 -0.34 15.48
CA GLY A 126 7.36 0.83 16.30
C GLY A 126 6.77 2.17 15.81
N LEU A 127 5.78 2.16 14.91
CA LEU A 127 5.11 3.39 14.49
C LEU A 127 4.00 3.79 15.47
N HIS A 128 3.84 5.10 15.68
CA HIS A 128 2.63 5.69 16.27
C HIS A 128 1.64 6.07 15.16
N HIS A 129 0.45 6.57 15.54
CA HIS A 129 -0.48 7.03 14.54
C HIS A 129 0.01 8.30 13.82
N SER A 130 -0.32 8.41 12.54
CA SER A 130 0.05 9.55 11.70
C SER A 130 -0.94 10.71 11.84
N PRO A 131 -0.48 11.98 11.81
CA PRO A 131 -1.34 13.16 11.71
C PRO A 131 -1.90 13.38 10.29
N VAL A 132 -1.58 12.50 9.33
CA VAL A 132 -2.02 12.58 7.94
C VAL A 132 -3.26 11.71 7.74
N GLY A 133 -4.34 12.30 7.23
CA GLY A 133 -5.65 11.64 7.12
C GLY A 133 -5.64 10.34 6.31
N GLY A 134 -4.97 10.30 5.16
CA GLY A 134 -4.95 9.13 4.29
C GLY A 134 -3.77 8.19 4.50
N ALA A 135 -2.98 8.40 5.55
CA ALA A 135 -1.89 7.51 5.93
C ALA A 135 -2.42 6.16 6.43
N THR A 136 -1.60 5.12 6.30
CA THR A 136 -1.94 3.79 6.80
C THR A 136 -2.05 3.80 8.32
N MET A 137 -1.20 4.58 8.99
CA MET A 137 -1.20 4.77 10.43
C MET A 137 -2.20 5.82 10.92
N LEU A 138 -3.16 6.29 10.12
CA LEU A 138 -4.26 7.06 10.71
C LEU A 138 -5.03 6.18 11.71
N ALA A 139 -5.33 6.71 12.90
CA ALA A 139 -6.09 6.03 13.96
C ALA A 139 -7.54 5.59 13.61
N ARG A 140 -8.02 5.91 12.40
CA ARG A 140 -9.41 5.72 11.97
C ARG A 140 -9.47 5.24 10.52
N GLY A 141 -10.06 4.07 10.32
CA GLY A 141 -10.33 3.50 9.00
C GLY A 141 -11.79 3.15 8.78
N PRO A 142 -12.36 3.40 7.60
CA PRO A 142 -13.66 2.84 7.24
C PRO A 142 -13.53 1.36 6.86
N GLY A 143 -14.64 0.63 6.95
CA GLY A 143 -14.74 -0.71 6.35
C GLY A 143 -14.61 -0.71 4.82
N GLY A 144 -14.52 -1.90 4.24
CA GLY A 144 -14.37 -2.14 2.81
C GLY A 144 -12.92 -2.09 2.31
N VAL A 145 -12.68 -2.64 1.11
CA VAL A 145 -11.33 -2.77 0.51
C VAL A 145 -10.78 -1.48 -0.09
N THR A 146 -11.63 -0.50 -0.36
CA THR A 146 -11.22 0.74 -1.02
C THR A 146 -10.81 1.82 -0.02
N ASN A 147 -10.62 1.47 1.25
CA ASN A 147 -10.22 2.44 2.28
C ASN A 147 -8.76 2.91 2.10
N SER A 148 -8.39 3.95 2.83
CA SER A 148 -7.03 4.52 2.77
C SER A 148 -5.94 3.59 3.32
N GLN A 149 -6.31 2.67 4.22
CA GLN A 149 -5.42 1.76 4.96
C GLN A 149 -5.18 0.43 4.25
N ALA A 150 -5.79 0.20 3.07
CA ALA A 150 -5.64 -1.04 2.30
C ALA A 150 -4.20 -1.29 1.79
N GLY A 151 -3.30 -0.33 1.99
CA GLY A 151 -1.86 -0.50 1.82
C GLY A 151 -1.09 0.72 2.31
N LEU A 152 0.24 0.71 2.15
CA LEU A 152 1.14 1.76 2.63
C LEU A 152 0.91 3.11 1.92
N SER A 153 1.07 4.21 2.65
CA SER A 153 1.16 5.55 2.08
C SER A 153 2.61 6.01 1.99
N SER A 154 2.86 7.12 1.30
CA SER A 154 4.20 7.71 1.25
C SER A 154 4.76 8.08 2.62
N ASP A 155 3.89 8.34 3.60
CA ASP A 155 4.26 8.60 4.99
C ASP A 155 4.89 7.36 5.63
N GLU A 156 4.27 6.19 5.45
CA GLU A 156 4.78 4.91 5.94
C GLU A 156 6.04 4.44 5.20
N ILE A 157 6.15 4.69 3.89
CA ILE A 157 7.38 4.40 3.15
C ILE A 157 8.56 5.19 3.73
N ALA A 158 8.37 6.48 4.00
CA ALA A 158 9.39 7.31 4.63
C ALA A 158 9.73 6.81 6.05
N ALA A 159 8.73 6.38 6.83
CA ALA A 159 8.96 5.82 8.16
C ALA A 159 9.81 4.53 8.13
N VAL A 160 9.57 3.64 7.16
CA VAL A 160 10.38 2.42 6.96
C VAL A 160 11.81 2.77 6.56
N HIS A 161 12.00 3.73 5.65
CA HIS A 161 13.34 4.20 5.26
C HIS A 161 14.08 4.91 6.39
N PHE A 162 13.36 5.45 7.37
CA PHE A 162 13.97 6.04 8.56
C PHE A 162 14.37 4.99 9.60
N LEU A 163 13.46 4.07 9.96
CA LEU A 163 13.67 3.10 11.04
C LEU A 163 14.48 1.87 10.59
N TYR A 164 14.25 1.40 9.38
CA TYR A 164 14.82 0.15 8.86
C TYR A 164 15.54 0.31 7.51
N PRO A 165 16.43 1.31 7.30
CA PRO A 165 17.11 1.48 6.02
C PRO A 165 18.18 0.41 5.73
N LYS A 166 18.29 0.01 4.47
CA LYS A 166 19.56 -0.53 3.93
C LYS A 166 20.64 0.58 4.00
N PRO A 167 21.93 0.24 4.19
CA PRO A 167 22.98 1.24 4.42
C PRO A 167 23.09 2.37 3.38
N ALA A 168 22.70 2.13 2.13
CA ALA A 168 22.74 3.13 1.06
C ALA A 168 21.51 4.06 1.01
N THR A 169 20.36 3.61 1.54
CA THR A 169 19.07 4.32 1.43
C THR A 169 19.10 5.73 2.02
N PRO A 170 19.65 5.96 3.23
CA PRO A 170 19.69 7.30 3.83
C PRO A 170 20.57 8.28 3.03
N LEU A 171 21.54 7.78 2.24
CA LEU A 171 22.39 8.64 1.40
C LEU A 171 21.64 9.19 0.18
N THR A 172 20.53 8.56 -0.21
CA THR A 172 19.71 8.98 -1.34
C THR A 172 18.52 9.86 -0.94
N LEU A 173 18.25 9.99 0.34
CA LEU A 173 17.11 10.73 0.91
C LEU A 173 17.62 11.87 1.78
N GLY A 174 16.77 12.85 2.09
CA GLY A 174 17.09 13.94 3.01
C GLY A 174 16.03 14.08 4.10
N THR A 175 16.35 14.93 5.07
CA THR A 175 15.49 15.18 6.24
C THR A 175 15.19 16.67 6.34
N VAL A 176 13.96 17.03 6.73
CA VAL A 176 13.65 18.37 7.24
C VAL A 176 13.50 18.31 8.75
N HIS A 177 14.31 19.08 9.47
CA HIS A 177 14.31 19.12 10.92
C HIS A 177 14.15 20.55 11.44
N GLY A 178 13.49 20.74 12.57
CA GLY A 178 13.49 22.04 13.22
C GLY A 178 12.57 22.15 14.42
N LEU A 179 12.28 23.40 14.79
CA LEU A 179 11.44 23.74 15.93
C LEU A 179 10.15 24.40 15.47
N VAL A 180 9.04 24.06 16.12
CA VAL A 180 7.82 24.88 16.15
C VAL A 180 7.75 25.55 17.51
N THR A 181 7.68 26.88 17.49
CA THR A 181 7.63 27.68 18.71
C THR A 181 6.45 28.62 18.72
N MET A 182 5.90 28.89 19.91
CA MET A 182 4.94 29.95 20.17
C MET A 182 5.53 30.87 21.23
N ASN A 183 5.64 32.17 20.92
CA ASN A 183 6.29 33.15 21.81
C ASN A 183 7.71 32.74 22.26
N GLY A 184 8.44 32.03 21.39
CA GLY A 184 9.81 31.55 21.66
C GLY A 184 9.91 30.27 22.48
N VAL A 185 8.79 29.64 22.85
CA VAL A 185 8.74 28.37 23.58
C VAL A 185 8.29 27.26 22.63
N GLY A 186 8.93 26.10 22.69
CA GLY A 186 8.52 24.90 21.95
C GLY A 186 7.11 24.44 22.34
N ILE A 187 6.35 23.93 21.37
CA ILE A 187 4.98 23.48 21.62
C ILE A 187 4.81 22.00 21.29
N LEU A 188 4.05 21.31 22.13
CA LEU A 188 3.79 19.87 22.02
C LEU A 188 2.72 19.57 20.96
N SER A 189 2.98 18.54 20.16
CA SER A 189 2.08 17.94 19.16
C SER A 189 1.52 18.90 18.10
N ALA A 190 2.28 19.92 17.69
CA ALA A 190 1.95 20.68 16.49
C ALA A 190 2.21 19.80 15.27
N ALA A 191 1.18 19.58 14.44
CA ALA A 191 1.33 18.77 13.23
C ALA A 191 2.11 19.55 12.17
N VAL A 192 3.16 18.92 11.64
CA VAL A 192 4.00 19.45 10.56
C VAL A 192 3.80 18.58 9.34
N ILE A 193 3.40 19.18 8.21
CA ILE A 193 2.99 18.47 7.00
C ILE A 193 3.86 18.93 5.83
N ALA A 194 4.42 17.99 5.08
CA ALA A 194 5.11 18.24 3.81
C ALA A 194 4.23 17.90 2.61
N GLU A 195 4.21 18.81 1.64
CA GLU A 195 3.67 18.59 0.30
C GLU A 195 4.77 18.71 -0.75
N ASP A 196 4.69 17.93 -1.82
CA ASP A 196 5.52 18.13 -3.01
C ASP A 196 5.15 19.45 -3.73
N THR A 197 5.88 19.80 -4.79
CA THR A 197 5.59 21.02 -5.57
C THR A 197 4.23 20.99 -6.29
N ALA A 198 3.62 19.82 -6.48
CA ALA A 198 2.28 19.70 -7.04
C ALA A 198 1.19 19.94 -5.98
N GLY A 199 1.53 19.87 -4.68
CA GLY A 199 0.60 20.00 -3.56
C GLY A 199 0.10 18.66 -3.03
N ASN A 200 0.79 17.56 -3.35
CA ASN A 200 0.47 16.22 -2.85
C ASN A 200 1.12 16.05 -1.48
N VAL A 201 0.36 15.62 -0.46
CA VAL A 201 0.91 15.34 0.87
C VAL A 201 1.78 14.09 0.77
N VAL A 202 3.02 14.20 1.21
CA VAL A 202 4.02 13.12 1.12
C VAL A 202 4.46 12.60 2.49
N ASN A 203 4.41 13.43 3.53
CA ASN A 203 4.89 13.10 4.86
C ASN A 203 4.24 14.01 5.92
N GLY A 204 4.10 13.52 7.14
CA GLY A 204 3.69 14.32 8.28
C GLY A 204 4.22 13.79 9.62
N THR A 205 4.41 14.69 10.56
CA THR A 205 4.84 14.37 11.92
C THR A 205 4.20 15.32 12.92
N VAL A 206 4.39 15.08 14.21
CA VAL A 206 4.04 16.01 15.28
C VAL A 206 5.28 16.39 16.07
N THR A 207 5.27 17.59 16.66
CA THR A 207 6.39 18.04 17.50
C THR A 207 6.41 17.36 18.86
N ASP A 208 7.61 17.18 19.42
CA ASP A 208 7.79 16.82 20.81
C ASP A 208 7.47 18.00 21.76
N SER A 209 7.62 17.79 23.08
CA SER A 209 7.38 18.82 24.09
C SER A 209 8.32 20.04 24.03
N ASN A 210 9.46 19.92 23.35
CA ASN A 210 10.39 21.02 23.08
C ASN A 210 10.12 21.70 21.74
N GLY A 211 9.07 21.30 21.03
CA GLY A 211 8.73 21.79 19.70
C GLY A 211 9.57 21.18 18.58
N VAL A 212 10.41 20.18 18.85
CA VAL A 212 11.27 19.54 17.84
C VAL A 212 10.42 18.66 16.94
N TYR A 213 10.64 18.74 15.63
CA TYR A 213 10.05 17.84 14.65
C TYR A 213 11.09 17.34 13.65
N GLU A 214 10.80 16.18 13.06
CA GLU A 214 11.58 15.60 11.96
C GLU A 214 10.64 15.03 10.89
N LEU A 215 10.77 15.52 9.65
CA LEU A 215 10.21 14.90 8.44
C LEU A 215 11.37 14.16 7.76
N ALA A 216 11.54 12.89 8.13
CA ALA A 216 12.66 12.07 7.70
C ALA A 216 12.43 11.45 6.31
N ALA A 217 13.52 10.98 5.70
CA ALA A 217 13.51 10.10 4.53
C ALA A 217 12.73 10.65 3.31
N LEU A 218 12.75 11.97 3.11
CA LEU A 218 12.15 12.62 1.94
C LEU A 218 13.08 12.48 0.73
N PRO A 219 12.55 12.15 -0.46
CA PRO A 219 13.32 12.25 -1.69
C PRO A 219 13.93 13.66 -1.88
N PRO A 220 15.09 13.80 -2.54
CA PRO A 220 15.66 15.11 -2.83
C PRO A 220 14.73 15.89 -3.76
N GLY A 221 14.47 17.15 -3.43
CA GLY A 221 13.49 17.93 -4.17
C GLY A 221 13.06 19.19 -3.43
N ASN A 222 12.10 19.89 -4.02
CA ASN A 222 11.46 21.05 -3.40
C ASN A 222 10.12 20.64 -2.82
N TYR A 223 9.86 21.11 -1.61
CA TYR A 223 8.67 20.81 -0.83
C TYR A 223 8.06 22.09 -0.30
N GLN A 224 6.81 21.96 0.14
CA GLN A 224 6.06 22.97 0.85
C GLN A 224 5.73 22.41 2.23
N VAL A 225 6.22 23.06 3.28
CA VAL A 225 6.01 22.62 4.67
C VAL A 225 5.10 23.61 5.39
N ARG A 226 4.16 23.10 6.17
CA ARG A 226 3.26 23.92 7.02
C ARG A 226 3.09 23.29 8.40
N VAL A 227 2.65 24.12 9.33
CA VAL A 227 2.32 23.74 10.70
C VAL A 227 0.85 24.02 10.98
N VAL A 228 0.16 23.06 11.59
CA VAL A 228 -1.26 23.15 11.91
C VAL A 228 -1.55 22.60 13.32
N PRO A 229 -2.48 23.20 14.07
CA PRO A 229 -2.90 22.63 15.34
C PRO A 229 -3.70 21.36 15.11
N LEU A 230 -3.52 20.36 15.98
CA LEU A 230 -4.48 19.27 16.13
C LEU A 230 -5.82 19.80 16.68
N ASP A 231 -6.83 18.94 16.75
CA ASP A 231 -8.09 19.28 17.38
C ASP A 231 -8.03 19.21 18.92
N PRO A 232 -8.76 20.10 19.63
CA PRO A 232 -8.74 20.13 21.08
C PRO A 232 -9.15 18.79 21.70
N ALA A 233 -8.51 18.40 22.80
CA ALA A 233 -8.78 17.12 23.48
C ALA A 233 -10.27 16.93 23.84
N GLY A 234 -10.94 18.01 24.27
CA GLY A 234 -12.37 18.02 24.63
C GLY A 234 -13.33 18.21 23.45
N ALA A 235 -12.85 18.28 22.21
CA ALA A 235 -13.71 18.47 21.05
C ALA A 235 -14.62 17.25 20.83
N THR A 236 -15.92 17.50 20.63
CA THR A 236 -16.91 16.46 20.27
C THR A 236 -16.97 16.21 18.76
N SER A 237 -16.47 17.17 17.97
CA SER A 237 -16.34 17.11 16.51
C SER A 237 -14.90 17.46 16.14
N PHE A 238 -14.17 16.53 15.52
CA PHE A 238 -12.72 16.62 15.27
C PHE A 238 -12.29 15.66 14.16
N LEU A 239 -11.23 16.00 13.43
CA LEU A 239 -10.53 15.08 12.54
C LEU A 239 -9.51 14.26 13.34
N ILE A 240 -8.59 14.92 14.04
CA ILE A 240 -7.46 14.28 14.74
C ILE A 240 -7.15 15.08 16.01
N ARG A 241 -7.18 14.43 17.17
CA ARG A 241 -6.73 15.00 18.45
C ARG A 241 -5.38 14.41 18.82
N GLY A 242 -4.70 15.02 19.78
CA GLY A 242 -3.43 14.50 20.31
C GLY A 242 -3.53 13.06 20.82
N ALA A 243 -4.58 12.71 21.55
CA ALA A 243 -4.81 11.33 21.99
C ALA A 243 -5.07 10.32 20.85
N ASP A 244 -5.39 10.80 19.63
CA ASP A 244 -5.48 9.94 18.46
C ASP A 244 -4.08 9.69 17.84
N ILE A 245 -3.04 10.47 18.17
CA ILE A 245 -1.65 10.25 17.73
C ILE A 245 -0.96 9.23 18.64
N PHE A 246 -0.88 9.56 19.92
CA PHE A 246 -0.33 8.72 20.97
C PHE A 246 -0.84 9.19 22.34
N SER A 247 -0.83 8.31 23.34
CA SER A 247 -1.33 8.66 24.68
C SER A 247 -0.57 9.83 25.32
N GLY A 248 0.74 9.94 25.05
CA GLY A 248 1.60 11.05 25.49
C GLY A 248 1.26 12.41 24.88
N ASP A 249 0.53 12.43 23.76
CA ASP A 249 0.13 13.65 23.04
C ASP A 249 -1.25 14.15 23.49
N ALA A 250 -1.89 13.55 24.50
CA ALA A 250 -3.24 13.91 24.94
C ALA A 250 -3.41 15.39 25.33
N ASN A 251 -2.32 16.07 25.71
CA ASN A 251 -2.28 17.50 26.05
C ASN A 251 -1.65 18.36 24.94
N ALA A 252 -1.83 17.97 23.66
CA ALA A 252 -1.41 18.74 22.50
C ALA A 252 -1.76 20.24 22.63
N GLU A 253 -0.81 21.10 22.25
CA GLU A 253 -1.08 22.53 22.14
C GLU A 253 -1.93 22.78 20.88
N THR A 254 -3.06 23.47 21.04
CA THR A 254 -4.03 23.70 19.94
C THR A 254 -4.48 25.15 19.81
N ASP A 255 -4.02 26.04 20.69
CA ASP A 255 -4.32 27.47 20.70
C ASP A 255 -3.29 28.25 19.88
N PHE A 256 -3.06 27.80 18.64
CA PHE A 256 -2.31 28.56 17.64
C PHE A 256 -2.94 28.52 16.26
N LEU A 257 -2.63 29.52 15.45
CA LEU A 257 -3.14 29.64 14.08
C LEU A 257 -2.30 28.81 13.11
N PRO A 258 -2.93 28.08 12.16
CA PRO A 258 -2.20 27.32 11.15
C PRO A 258 -1.38 28.24 10.24
N THR A 259 -0.22 27.76 9.79
CA THR A 259 0.63 28.49 8.84
C THR A 259 0.21 28.19 7.40
N ARG A 260 0.60 29.07 6.48
CA ARG A 260 0.64 28.73 5.05
C ARG A 260 1.89 27.89 4.74
N ASN A 261 1.91 27.34 3.53
CA ASN A 261 3.04 26.60 2.99
C ASN A 261 4.30 27.48 2.91
N THR A 262 5.42 26.95 3.44
CA THR A 262 6.75 27.54 3.36
C THR A 262 7.63 26.64 2.49
N PRO A 263 8.31 27.18 1.46
CA PRO A 263 9.14 26.38 0.57
C PRO A 263 10.39 25.88 1.30
N VAL A 264 10.71 24.60 1.12
CA VAL A 264 11.91 23.95 1.69
C VAL A 264 12.55 23.09 0.60
N THR A 265 13.89 23.15 0.48
CA THR A 265 14.64 22.28 -0.43
C THR A 265 15.30 21.16 0.36
N VAL A 266 15.03 19.92 -0.02
CA VAL A 266 15.63 18.71 0.55
C VAL A 266 16.74 18.24 -0.37
N THR A 267 17.92 17.96 0.22
CA THR A 267 19.10 17.46 -0.50
C THR A 267 19.45 16.06 0.00
N ALA A 268 19.84 15.17 -0.91
CA ALA A 268 20.24 13.80 -0.58
C ALA A 268 21.37 13.75 0.46
N GLY A 269 21.22 12.88 1.47
CA GLY A 269 22.17 12.68 2.55
C GLY A 269 22.35 13.89 3.47
N GLN A 270 21.45 14.88 3.44
CA GLN A 270 21.56 16.11 4.22
C GLN A 270 20.31 16.35 5.08
N VAL A 271 20.52 17.07 6.19
CA VAL A 271 19.46 17.62 7.03
C VAL A 271 19.26 19.09 6.68
N THR A 272 18.08 19.44 6.21
CA THR A 272 17.66 20.82 6.00
C THR A 272 16.96 21.33 7.26
N PHE A 273 17.46 22.43 7.82
CA PHE A 273 16.84 23.05 8.99
C PHE A 273 15.77 24.06 8.59
N GLN A 274 14.53 23.85 9.05
CA GLN A 274 13.42 24.79 8.89
C GLN A 274 12.69 24.90 10.22
N SER A 275 12.55 26.10 10.78
CA SER A 275 11.79 26.31 12.02
C SER A 275 10.61 27.24 11.78
N PHE A 276 9.58 27.13 12.61
CA PHE A 276 8.35 27.89 12.53
C PHE A 276 8.09 28.62 13.86
N ALA A 277 7.73 29.89 13.76
CA ALA A 277 7.15 30.65 14.86
C ALA A 277 5.66 30.82 14.56
N VAL A 278 4.81 30.15 15.32
CA VAL A 278 3.35 30.21 15.16
C VAL A 278 2.76 31.32 16.01
N SER A 279 1.67 31.91 15.52
CA SER A 279 0.91 32.92 16.25
C SER A 279 -0.04 32.26 17.23
N ASN A 280 -0.01 32.69 18.50
CA ASN A 280 -1.01 32.32 19.50
C ASN A 280 -2.41 32.73 19.01
N GLY A 281 -3.40 31.85 19.20
CA GLY A 281 -4.80 32.13 18.93
C GLY A 281 -5.58 30.88 18.51
N THR A 282 -6.87 30.87 18.81
CA THR A 282 -7.76 29.78 18.41
C THR A 282 -8.19 29.94 16.93
N PRO A 283 -8.09 28.91 16.08
CA PRO A 283 -8.61 28.97 14.72
C PRO A 283 -10.09 29.37 14.67
N ALA A 284 -10.45 30.30 13.78
CA ALA A 284 -11.82 30.82 13.65
C ALA A 284 -12.86 29.73 13.33
N PHE A 285 -12.44 28.71 12.58
CA PHE A 285 -13.21 27.52 12.27
C PHE A 285 -12.27 26.33 12.07
N ARG A 286 -12.83 25.12 12.16
CA ARG A 286 -12.12 23.86 11.95
C ARG A 286 -12.92 22.98 11.00
N ILE A 287 -12.21 22.23 10.16
CA ILE A 287 -12.79 21.09 9.47
C ILE A 287 -12.82 19.95 10.49
N THR A 288 -13.96 19.28 10.64
CA THR A 288 -14.15 18.23 11.66
C THR A 288 -14.68 16.93 11.09
N ARG A 289 -15.24 16.95 9.88
CA ARG A 289 -15.66 15.76 9.11
C ARG A 289 -15.51 16.04 7.62
N VAL A 290 -15.60 14.99 6.82
CA VAL A 290 -15.57 15.09 5.35
C VAL A 290 -16.83 14.50 4.73
N ARG A 291 -17.16 15.01 3.54
CA ARG A 291 -18.21 14.48 2.67
C ARG A 291 -17.57 13.50 1.68
N PRO A 292 -17.96 12.22 1.70
CA PRO A 292 -17.54 11.22 0.72
C PRO A 292 -17.95 11.59 -0.71
N PRO A 293 -17.19 11.15 -1.72
CA PRO A 293 -17.56 11.30 -3.13
C PRO A 293 -18.96 10.79 -3.40
N SER A 294 -19.82 11.67 -3.92
CA SER A 294 -21.20 11.35 -4.31
C SER A 294 -21.47 11.85 -5.72
N ALA A 295 -22.11 11.04 -6.57
CA ALA A 295 -22.59 11.49 -7.87
C ALA A 295 -23.79 12.47 -7.76
N SER A 296 -24.43 12.54 -6.59
CA SER A 296 -25.54 13.45 -6.33
C SER A 296 -25.05 14.71 -5.58
N PRO A 297 -25.37 15.93 -6.06
CA PRO A 297 -25.02 17.17 -5.37
C PRO A 297 -25.73 17.32 -4.03
N THR A 298 -26.92 16.73 -3.86
CA THR A 298 -27.82 16.94 -2.70
C THR A 298 -27.90 15.75 -1.76
N PHE A 299 -27.30 14.61 -2.11
CA PHE A 299 -27.17 13.47 -1.19
C PHE A 299 -25.95 13.68 -0.30
N PHE A 300 -26.19 13.82 1.00
CA PHE A 300 -25.15 14.08 2.00
C PHE A 300 -24.93 12.87 2.89
N THR A 301 -23.66 12.54 3.08
CA THR A 301 -23.17 11.59 4.07
C THR A 301 -21.98 12.24 4.77
N ILE A 302 -21.76 11.88 6.04
CA ILE A 302 -20.72 12.47 6.87
C ILE A 302 -19.77 11.36 7.34
N MET A 303 -18.47 11.58 7.19
CA MET A 303 -17.43 10.62 7.60
C MET A 303 -16.37 11.29 8.46
N ASN A 304 -15.82 10.52 9.39
CA ASN A 304 -14.70 10.87 10.27
C ASN A 304 -13.42 10.10 9.89
N SER A 305 -13.33 9.66 8.64
CA SER A 305 -12.17 9.00 8.05
C SER A 305 -11.92 9.60 6.66
N PRO A 306 -10.71 9.46 6.09
CA PRO A 306 -10.37 10.00 4.77
C PRO A 306 -11.26 9.40 3.68
N VAL A 307 -11.37 10.15 2.58
CA VAL A 307 -12.16 9.73 1.41
C VAL A 307 -11.25 9.36 0.26
N THR A 308 -11.72 8.46 -0.60
CA THR A 308 -10.95 7.96 -1.74
C THR A 308 -11.67 8.23 -3.06
N VAL A 309 -10.92 8.69 -4.06
CA VAL A 309 -11.37 8.80 -5.46
C VAL A 309 -10.39 8.03 -6.35
N ARG A 310 -10.76 7.76 -7.60
CA ARG A 310 -9.91 7.11 -8.61
C ARG A 310 -9.63 8.05 -9.76
N VAL A 311 -8.47 7.89 -10.38
CA VAL A 311 -8.13 8.60 -11.63
C VAL A 311 -9.21 8.39 -12.70
N GLY A 312 -9.48 9.43 -13.49
CA GLY A 312 -10.53 9.41 -14.53
C GLY A 312 -11.96 9.58 -14.02
N GLN A 313 -12.23 9.61 -12.71
CA GLN A 313 -13.57 9.87 -12.20
C GLN A 313 -13.99 11.31 -12.42
N SER A 314 -15.23 11.55 -12.85
CA SER A 314 -15.78 12.90 -13.03
C SER A 314 -17.21 12.98 -12.51
N ASN A 315 -17.69 14.20 -12.30
CA ASN A 315 -19.06 14.50 -11.84
C ASN A 315 -19.36 13.97 -10.42
N TYR A 316 -18.35 13.97 -9.55
CA TYR A 316 -18.53 13.68 -8.13
C TYR A 316 -18.52 14.96 -7.31
N PHE A 317 -19.18 14.93 -6.16
CA PHE A 317 -19.19 15.99 -5.17
C PHE A 317 -18.48 15.49 -3.91
N VAL A 318 -17.55 16.30 -3.42
CA VAL A 318 -16.85 16.10 -2.14
C VAL A 318 -16.97 17.38 -1.32
N GLY A 319 -16.53 17.35 -0.07
CA GLY A 319 -16.71 18.49 0.82
C GLY A 319 -16.19 18.25 2.22
N VAL A 320 -16.38 19.27 3.04
CA VAL A 320 -15.94 19.30 4.43
C VAL A 320 -17.07 19.82 5.31
N TYR A 321 -17.15 19.29 6.53
CA TYR A 321 -18.09 19.75 7.52
C TYR A 321 -17.39 20.34 8.75
N GLY A 322 -18.05 21.31 9.37
CA GLY A 322 -17.65 21.86 10.66
C GLY A 322 -18.74 22.76 11.25
N PRO A 323 -18.86 22.83 12.58
CA PRO A 323 -19.89 23.62 13.25
C PRO A 323 -19.80 25.12 12.96
N GLY A 324 -18.60 25.63 12.71
CA GLY A 324 -18.33 27.05 12.45
C GLY A 324 -17.93 27.37 11.02
N LEU A 325 -18.12 26.48 10.04
CA LEU A 325 -17.72 26.78 8.66
C LEU A 325 -18.50 28.01 8.13
N PRO A 326 -17.82 29.05 7.62
CA PRO A 326 -18.48 30.25 7.11
C PRO A 326 -19.17 30.05 5.76
N SER A 327 -20.21 30.84 5.48
CA SER A 327 -20.99 30.74 4.24
C SER A 327 -20.30 31.32 3.01
N ASP A 328 -19.35 32.24 3.20
CA ASP A 328 -18.56 32.92 2.18
C ASP A 328 -17.13 32.36 2.07
N ALA A 329 -16.83 31.29 2.80
CA ALA A 329 -15.56 30.59 2.70
C ALA A 329 -15.40 29.87 1.35
N THR A 330 -14.16 29.78 0.88
CA THR A 330 -13.78 29.00 -0.30
C THR A 330 -13.18 27.67 0.13
N LEU A 331 -13.65 26.59 -0.49
CA LEU A 331 -13.08 25.24 -0.36
C LEU A 331 -12.25 24.92 -1.61
N THR A 332 -10.97 24.61 -1.41
CA THR A 332 -10.07 24.09 -2.44
C THR A 332 -9.50 22.73 -2.05
N ILE A 333 -8.93 22.01 -3.01
CA ILE A 333 -8.21 20.76 -2.79
C ILE A 333 -6.80 20.94 -3.36
N THR A 334 -5.77 20.54 -2.61
CA THR A 334 -4.37 20.62 -3.06
C THR A 334 -4.08 19.57 -4.14
N GLY A 335 -2.89 19.65 -4.75
CA GLY A 335 -2.38 18.65 -5.68
C GLY A 335 -2.74 18.86 -7.14
N ASP A 336 -2.09 18.09 -8.01
CA ASP A 336 -2.33 18.07 -9.45
C ASP A 336 -3.53 17.21 -9.85
N GLY A 337 -3.99 17.38 -11.10
CA GLY A 337 -4.94 16.47 -11.73
C GLY A 337 -6.39 16.57 -11.25
N LEU A 338 -6.72 17.54 -10.40
CA LEU A 338 -8.09 17.81 -9.93
C LEU A 338 -8.66 19.08 -10.57
N ALA A 339 -9.78 18.93 -11.28
CA ALA A 339 -10.66 20.05 -11.65
C ALA A 339 -11.67 20.27 -10.52
N VAL A 340 -11.54 21.38 -9.79
CA VAL A 340 -12.42 21.73 -8.66
C VAL A 340 -13.40 22.82 -9.07
N GLY A 341 -14.69 22.55 -8.90
CA GLY A 341 -15.77 23.49 -9.18
C GLY A 341 -15.94 24.58 -8.11
N PRO A 342 -16.92 25.47 -8.28
CA PRO A 342 -17.20 26.50 -7.28
C PRO A 342 -17.66 25.90 -5.95
N THR A 343 -17.29 26.55 -4.85
CA THR A 343 -17.74 26.18 -3.51
C THR A 343 -19.23 26.46 -3.34
N THR A 344 -19.96 25.49 -2.80
CA THR A 344 -21.33 25.65 -2.33
C THR A 344 -21.38 25.50 -0.83
N PHE A 345 -22.27 26.27 -0.19
CA PHE A 345 -22.50 26.22 1.25
C PHE A 345 -23.88 25.65 1.56
N THR A 346 -23.97 24.82 2.59
CA THR A 346 -25.24 24.36 3.14
C THR A 346 -25.17 24.45 4.66
N ALA A 347 -25.95 25.36 5.23
CA ALA A 347 -26.09 25.50 6.69
C ALA A 347 -26.79 24.26 7.27
N ASN A 348 -26.33 23.79 8.42
CA ASN A 348 -26.96 22.69 9.16
C ASN A 348 -27.28 21.47 8.27
N ALA A 349 -26.36 21.09 7.38
CA ALA A 349 -26.49 19.89 6.56
C ALA A 349 -26.71 18.63 7.42
N PHE A 350 -26.14 18.64 8.64
CA PHE A 350 -26.53 17.79 9.76
C PHE A 350 -26.63 18.65 11.04
N PRO A 351 -27.30 18.17 12.12
CA PRO A 351 -27.37 18.91 13.38
C PRO A 351 -25.98 19.31 13.89
N GLY A 352 -25.69 20.62 13.91
CA GLY A 352 -24.40 21.16 14.34
C GLY A 352 -23.27 21.10 13.29
N TYR A 353 -23.57 20.84 12.02
CA TYR A 353 -22.57 20.79 10.95
C TYR A 353 -23.01 21.59 9.72
N ASN A 354 -22.26 22.65 9.43
CA ASN A 354 -22.30 23.31 8.12
C ASN A 354 -21.47 22.51 7.13
N LEU A 355 -21.84 22.55 5.85
CA LEU A 355 -21.14 21.90 4.74
C LEU A 355 -20.62 22.94 3.75
N LEU A 356 -19.33 22.81 3.40
CA LEU A 356 -18.78 23.36 2.16
C LEU A 356 -18.54 22.21 1.19
N SER A 357 -19.04 22.33 -0.04
CA SER A 357 -18.92 21.28 -1.05
C SER A 357 -18.48 21.82 -2.39
N VAL A 358 -17.79 20.98 -3.17
CA VAL A 358 -17.33 21.27 -4.52
C VAL A 358 -17.59 20.06 -5.42
N SER A 359 -17.86 20.30 -6.70
CA SER A 359 -17.76 19.25 -7.71
C SER A 359 -16.30 19.01 -8.06
N ILE A 360 -15.94 17.77 -8.35
CA ILE A 360 -14.59 17.38 -8.77
C ILE A 360 -14.60 16.55 -10.05
N GLY A 361 -13.56 16.76 -10.86
CA GLY A 361 -13.10 15.84 -11.90
C GLY A 361 -11.65 15.45 -11.64
N VAL A 362 -11.36 14.16 -11.67
CA VAL A 362 -10.03 13.59 -11.52
C VAL A 362 -9.52 13.20 -12.90
N SER A 363 -8.43 13.82 -13.33
CA SER A 363 -7.80 13.49 -14.60
C SER A 363 -7.28 12.06 -14.61
N SER A 364 -7.19 11.43 -15.78
CA SER A 364 -6.57 10.10 -15.93
C SER A 364 -5.06 10.11 -15.67
N ASN A 365 -4.42 11.28 -15.75
CA ASN A 365 -3.00 11.49 -15.45
C ASN A 365 -2.75 12.13 -14.06
N ALA A 366 -3.78 12.21 -13.19
CA ALA A 366 -3.58 12.72 -11.85
C ALA A 366 -2.60 11.82 -11.08
N THR A 367 -1.60 12.42 -10.44
CA THR A 367 -0.65 11.68 -9.62
C THR A 367 -1.38 10.99 -8.45
N PRO A 368 -1.34 9.64 -8.32
CA PRO A 368 -1.92 8.97 -7.16
C PRO A 368 -1.31 9.47 -5.85
N GLY A 369 -2.10 9.48 -4.77
CA GLY A 369 -1.63 9.89 -3.45
C GLY A 369 -2.57 10.84 -2.72
N LEU A 370 -2.04 11.51 -1.71
CA LEU A 370 -2.82 12.23 -0.70
C LEU A 370 -2.97 13.71 -1.06
N ARG A 371 -4.17 14.25 -0.84
CA ARG A 371 -4.55 15.66 -1.05
C ARG A 371 -5.19 16.22 0.21
N SER A 372 -5.02 17.51 0.42
CA SER A 372 -5.61 18.23 1.54
C SER A 372 -6.83 19.01 1.09
N PHE A 373 -7.89 19.00 1.89
CA PHE A 373 -8.93 20.04 1.79
C PHE A 373 -8.44 21.29 2.50
N VAL A 374 -8.67 22.45 1.87
CA VAL A 374 -8.29 23.75 2.41
C VAL A 374 -9.51 24.67 2.39
N VAL A 375 -9.85 25.23 3.55
CA VAL A 375 -10.91 26.23 3.66
C VAL A 375 -10.28 27.58 3.99
N THR A 376 -10.61 28.59 3.19
CA THR A 376 -10.18 29.98 3.40
C THR A 376 -11.35 30.94 3.49
N GLU A 377 -11.31 31.85 4.44
CA GLU A 377 -12.23 32.98 4.58
C GLU A 377 -11.42 34.22 5.00
N GLY A 378 -11.24 35.17 4.09
CA GLY A 378 -10.30 36.28 4.31
C GLY A 378 -8.89 35.78 4.61
N THR A 379 -8.38 36.04 5.82
CA THR A 379 -7.09 35.54 6.31
C THR A 379 -7.19 34.23 7.09
N ASN A 380 -8.40 33.80 7.47
CA ASN A 380 -8.66 32.58 8.22
C ASN A 380 -8.45 31.35 7.32
N LEU A 381 -7.98 30.27 7.93
CA LEU A 381 -7.50 29.08 7.25
C LEU A 381 -7.78 27.84 8.09
N ALA A 382 -8.24 26.77 7.45
CA ALA A 382 -8.33 25.43 8.03
C ALA A 382 -7.90 24.38 7.01
N TYR A 383 -7.26 23.32 7.49
CA TYR A 383 -6.78 22.20 6.70
C TYR A 383 -7.40 20.89 7.17
N ALA A 384 -7.71 20.01 6.22
CA ALA A 384 -7.79 18.57 6.47
C ALA A 384 -6.66 17.90 5.69
N ASN A 385 -5.53 17.67 6.34
CA ASN A 385 -4.26 17.26 5.71
C ASN A 385 -4.30 15.81 5.23
N GLY A 386 -4.23 15.59 3.92
CA GLY A 386 -4.25 14.24 3.34
C GLY A 386 -5.61 13.53 3.41
N TRP A 387 -6.71 14.25 3.62
CA TRP A 387 -8.05 13.66 3.80
C TRP A 387 -8.76 13.24 2.51
N LEU A 388 -8.16 13.45 1.33
CA LEU A 388 -8.61 12.88 0.06
C LEU A 388 -7.45 12.09 -0.59
N LYS A 389 -7.65 10.79 -0.83
CA LYS A 389 -6.67 9.91 -1.51
C LYS A 389 -7.12 9.64 -2.94
N ILE A 390 -6.29 10.01 -3.91
CA ILE A 390 -6.45 9.58 -5.31
C ILE A 390 -5.79 8.20 -5.43
N GLN A 391 -6.59 7.18 -5.68
CA GLN A 391 -6.12 5.82 -5.87
C GLN A 391 -5.61 5.62 -7.30
N PRO A 392 -4.50 4.88 -7.48
CA PRO A 392 -4.02 4.53 -8.81
C PRO A 392 -5.00 3.59 -9.52
N THR A 393 -4.95 3.56 -10.86
CA THR A 393 -5.63 2.51 -11.66
C THR A 393 -5.08 1.13 -11.33
N PHE A 394 -3.76 1.06 -11.12
CA PHE A 394 -3.01 -0.12 -10.77
C PHE A 394 -2.46 0.07 -9.34
N PRO A 395 -3.10 -0.49 -8.31
CA PRO A 395 -2.57 -0.49 -6.94
C PRO A 395 -1.15 -1.06 -6.90
N ASP A 396 -0.24 -0.32 -6.28
CA ASP A 396 1.14 -0.68 -5.93
C ASP A 396 1.42 0.12 -4.65
N TRP A 397 0.98 -0.43 -3.52
CA TRP A 397 1.00 0.28 -2.25
C TRP A 397 2.35 0.20 -1.54
N ASN A 398 3.14 -0.83 -1.80
CA ASN A 398 4.49 -1.01 -1.26
C ASN A 398 5.57 -0.33 -2.14
N PHE A 399 5.17 0.25 -3.29
CA PHE A 399 6.03 1.00 -4.22
C PHE A 399 7.16 0.15 -4.78
N ASP A 400 6.90 -1.14 -4.96
CA ASP A 400 7.87 -2.10 -5.49
C ASP A 400 7.86 -2.17 -7.02
N GLY A 401 6.93 -1.45 -7.66
CA GLY A 401 6.78 -1.40 -9.11
C GLY A 401 5.96 -2.54 -9.70
N ILE A 402 5.31 -3.36 -8.86
CA ILE A 402 4.44 -4.46 -9.24
C ILE A 402 3.02 -4.17 -8.74
N ASN A 403 2.03 -4.48 -9.57
CA ASN A 403 0.65 -4.29 -9.18
C ASN A 403 0.23 -5.27 -8.07
N ASP A 404 -0.30 -4.77 -6.95
CA ASP A 404 -0.71 -5.61 -5.81
C ASP A 404 -1.82 -6.62 -6.19
N ARG A 405 -2.72 -6.26 -7.12
CA ARG A 405 -3.78 -7.21 -7.56
C ARG A 405 -3.17 -8.36 -8.34
N PHE A 406 -2.17 -8.07 -9.16
CA PHE A 406 -1.37 -9.07 -9.83
C PHE A 406 -0.64 -9.92 -8.79
N GLN A 407 0.09 -9.31 -7.86
CA GLN A 407 0.81 -10.06 -6.82
C GLN A 407 -0.08 -11.06 -6.09
N ARG A 408 -1.29 -10.65 -5.71
CA ARG A 408 -2.28 -11.49 -5.01
C ARG A 408 -2.83 -12.67 -5.81
N LEU A 409 -2.88 -12.54 -7.14
CA LEU A 409 -3.39 -13.59 -8.02
C LEU A 409 -2.31 -14.60 -8.41
N TYR A 410 -1.06 -14.16 -8.50
CA TYR A 410 0.01 -14.91 -9.18
C TYR A 410 1.18 -15.30 -8.28
N PHE A 411 1.33 -14.69 -7.12
CA PHE A 411 2.42 -15.00 -6.19
C PHE A 411 1.89 -15.68 -4.95
N ALA A 412 2.68 -16.60 -4.41
CA ALA A 412 2.44 -17.11 -3.07
C ALA A 412 2.61 -15.96 -2.07
N PRO A 413 1.74 -15.85 -1.04
CA PRO A 413 2.02 -14.97 0.10
C PRO A 413 3.43 -15.29 0.61
N TRP A 414 4.24 -14.27 0.92
CA TRP A 414 5.68 -14.30 1.31
C TRP A 414 6.75 -14.03 0.25
N THR A 415 6.43 -13.75 -1.00
CA THR A 415 7.46 -13.23 -1.91
C THR A 415 7.50 -11.71 -1.84
N ALA A 416 8.44 -11.15 -1.06
CA ALA A 416 8.92 -9.81 -1.39
C ALA A 416 9.45 -9.87 -2.84
N PRO A 417 9.19 -8.89 -3.71
CA PRO A 417 9.77 -8.88 -5.06
C PRO A 417 11.29 -8.95 -5.04
N GLU A 418 11.92 -8.44 -3.97
CA GLU A 418 13.36 -8.58 -3.76
C GLU A 418 13.79 -10.03 -3.43
N ASP A 419 12.89 -10.86 -2.89
CA ASP A 419 13.09 -12.32 -2.73
C ASP A 419 12.66 -13.12 -3.98
N ALA A 420 11.76 -12.58 -4.81
CA ALA A 420 11.42 -13.14 -6.12
C ALA A 420 12.42 -12.74 -7.23
N GLY A 421 13.30 -11.77 -6.93
CA GLY A 421 14.38 -11.34 -7.80
C GLY A 421 13.93 -10.74 -9.14
N PRO A 422 14.85 -10.61 -10.12
CA PRO A 422 14.54 -10.12 -11.46
C PRO A 422 13.43 -10.91 -12.19
N TYR A 423 13.09 -12.12 -11.72
CA TYR A 423 12.03 -12.94 -12.27
C TYR A 423 10.64 -12.35 -12.05
N ALA A 424 10.33 -11.79 -10.87
CA ALA A 424 9.02 -11.17 -10.62
C ALA A 424 8.79 -9.93 -11.49
N GLN A 425 9.81 -9.09 -11.64
CA GLN A 425 9.75 -7.90 -12.50
C GLN A 425 9.61 -8.30 -13.97
N ALA A 426 10.36 -9.32 -14.41
CA ALA A 426 10.26 -9.86 -15.77
C ALA A 426 8.89 -10.49 -16.05
N LEU A 427 8.33 -11.22 -15.08
CA LEU A 427 6.98 -11.78 -15.16
C LEU A 427 5.93 -10.67 -15.25
N TYR A 428 6.03 -9.62 -14.43
CA TYR A 428 5.10 -8.50 -14.47
C TYR A 428 5.21 -7.71 -15.79
N ALA A 429 6.42 -7.48 -16.30
CA ALA A 429 6.62 -6.82 -17.58
C ALA A 429 6.04 -7.65 -18.75
N TRP A 430 6.25 -8.97 -18.75
CA TRP A 430 5.62 -9.88 -19.71
C TRP A 430 4.09 -9.83 -19.59
N TRP A 431 3.56 -9.86 -18.38
CA TRP A 431 2.11 -9.79 -18.15
C TRP A 431 1.51 -8.47 -18.65
N GLN A 432 2.16 -7.32 -18.41
CA GLN A 432 1.72 -6.03 -18.91
C GLN A 432 1.70 -5.95 -20.44
N GLN A 433 2.61 -6.64 -21.11
CA GLN A 433 2.66 -6.68 -22.58
C GLN A 433 1.42 -7.35 -23.17
N TYR A 434 0.95 -8.43 -22.56
CA TYR A 434 -0.09 -9.29 -23.14
C TYR A 434 -1.49 -9.09 -22.53
N PHE A 435 -1.60 -8.59 -21.30
CA PHE A 435 -2.89 -8.42 -20.60
C PHE A 435 -3.26 -6.98 -20.18
N PRO A 436 -3.14 -5.95 -21.04
CA PRO A 436 -3.56 -4.59 -20.69
C PRO A 436 -5.09 -4.38 -20.86
N PRO A 437 -5.78 -3.54 -20.05
CA PRO A 437 -5.63 -3.23 -18.62
C PRO A 437 -6.66 -4.01 -17.75
N TRP A 438 -7.23 -5.11 -18.27
CA TRP A 438 -8.24 -5.91 -17.59
C TRP A 438 -7.59 -7.19 -17.08
N ALA A 439 -7.23 -7.22 -15.80
CA ALA A 439 -6.88 -8.45 -15.09
C ALA A 439 -8.15 -9.31 -14.90
N GLY A 440 -8.71 -9.81 -16.00
CA GLY A 440 -9.78 -10.80 -15.98
C GLY A 440 -9.23 -12.22 -15.73
N PRO A 441 -10.12 -13.21 -15.53
CA PRO A 441 -9.74 -14.61 -15.33
C PRO A 441 -8.79 -15.16 -16.40
N GLU A 442 -8.87 -14.64 -17.63
CA GLU A 442 -8.00 -14.97 -18.76
C GLU A 442 -6.53 -14.67 -18.51
N SER A 443 -6.21 -13.72 -17.64
CA SER A 443 -4.82 -13.39 -17.33
C SER A 443 -4.18 -14.36 -16.31
N GLY A 444 -4.98 -15.28 -15.74
CA GLY A 444 -4.63 -16.26 -14.69
C GLY A 444 -3.44 -17.16 -15.06
N PRO A 445 -2.62 -17.65 -14.12
CA PRO A 445 -1.41 -18.42 -14.48
C PRO A 445 -1.75 -19.78 -15.09
N ASN A 446 -2.95 -20.29 -14.78
CA ASN A 446 -3.53 -21.52 -15.29
C ASN A 446 -4.58 -21.27 -16.40
N ALA A 447 -4.73 -20.03 -16.85
CA ALA A 447 -5.63 -19.69 -17.95
C ALA A 447 -4.93 -19.90 -19.29
N ASP A 448 -5.73 -20.16 -20.31
CA ASP A 448 -5.36 -20.40 -21.71
C ASP A 448 -6.27 -19.49 -22.56
N PRO A 449 -5.86 -18.22 -22.79
CA PRO A 449 -6.72 -17.20 -23.38
C PRO A 449 -6.97 -17.43 -24.87
N ASP A 450 -6.00 -18.01 -25.56
CA ASP A 450 -6.00 -18.20 -27.01
C ASP A 450 -6.40 -19.63 -27.43
N GLY A 451 -6.52 -20.55 -26.47
CA GLY A 451 -7.13 -21.87 -26.62
C GLY A 451 -6.19 -22.91 -27.23
N ASP A 452 -4.88 -22.76 -27.04
CA ASP A 452 -3.86 -23.64 -27.61
C ASP A 452 -3.44 -24.80 -26.67
N ASN A 453 -4.03 -24.88 -25.48
CA ASN A 453 -3.76 -25.79 -24.37
C ASN A 453 -2.44 -25.54 -23.63
N PHE A 454 -1.78 -24.40 -23.86
CA PHE A 454 -0.71 -23.89 -23.02
C PHE A 454 -1.30 -22.85 -22.08
N VAL A 455 -0.97 -22.98 -20.80
CA VAL A 455 -1.39 -21.99 -19.80
C VAL A 455 -0.38 -20.86 -19.73
N ASN A 456 -0.83 -19.65 -19.37
CA ASN A 456 0.01 -18.45 -19.28
C ASN A 456 1.34 -18.67 -18.53
N LEU A 457 1.36 -19.48 -17.46
CA LEU A 457 2.60 -19.79 -16.73
C LEU A 457 3.60 -20.56 -17.60
N SER A 458 3.13 -21.55 -18.37
CA SER A 458 3.97 -22.34 -19.27
C SER A 458 4.50 -21.48 -20.43
N GLU A 459 3.68 -20.55 -20.89
CA GLU A 459 4.02 -19.62 -21.96
C GLU A 459 5.02 -18.57 -21.54
N TYR A 460 4.90 -18.02 -20.33
CA TYR A 460 5.92 -17.16 -19.75
C TYR A 460 7.29 -17.86 -19.68
N VAL A 461 7.30 -19.12 -19.20
CA VAL A 461 8.51 -19.94 -19.14
C VAL A 461 9.05 -20.17 -20.55
N ALA A 462 8.19 -20.43 -21.54
CA ALA A 462 8.58 -20.62 -22.94
C ALA A 462 8.99 -19.31 -23.64
N GLY A 463 8.53 -18.16 -23.15
CA GLY A 463 8.60 -16.85 -23.81
C GLY A 463 7.66 -16.72 -25.02
N THR A 464 6.54 -17.43 -25.01
CA THR A 464 5.51 -17.36 -26.05
C THR A 464 4.48 -16.26 -25.77
N ASP A 465 3.52 -16.08 -26.69
CA ASP A 465 2.52 -15.01 -26.66
C ASP A 465 1.16 -15.63 -26.31
N PRO A 466 0.64 -15.39 -25.10
CA PRO A 466 -0.55 -16.05 -24.57
C PRO A 466 -1.87 -15.54 -25.17
N THR A 467 -1.77 -14.65 -26.15
CA THR A 467 -2.92 -14.10 -26.88
C THR A 467 -2.95 -14.59 -28.33
N ASN A 468 -2.04 -15.49 -28.69
CA ASN A 468 -1.83 -15.94 -30.05
C ASN A 468 -1.50 -17.45 -30.08
N ALA A 469 -2.53 -18.26 -30.33
CA ALA A 469 -2.46 -19.72 -30.38
C ALA A 469 -1.47 -20.33 -31.39
N ALA A 470 -0.85 -19.51 -32.24
CA ALA A 470 0.24 -19.95 -33.13
C ALA A 470 1.63 -19.87 -32.47
N SER A 471 1.76 -19.08 -31.40
CA SER A 471 2.97 -18.82 -30.64
C SER A 471 3.11 -19.90 -29.55
N VAL A 472 3.62 -21.07 -29.91
CA VAL A 472 3.78 -22.20 -28.98
C VAL A 472 5.15 -22.81 -29.08
N LEU A 473 5.69 -23.30 -27.97
CA LEU A 473 6.90 -24.11 -28.02
C LEU A 473 6.57 -25.46 -28.68
N LYS A 474 6.93 -25.58 -29.96
CA LYS A 474 6.73 -26.80 -30.76
C LYS A 474 7.98 -27.19 -31.53
N LEU A 475 8.09 -28.49 -31.80
CA LEU A 475 9.04 -28.99 -32.78
C LEU A 475 8.57 -28.55 -34.18
N ASP A 476 9.45 -27.87 -34.91
CA ASP A 476 9.20 -27.37 -36.26
C ASP A 476 9.47 -28.46 -37.30
N SER A 477 10.60 -29.16 -37.18
CA SER A 477 10.94 -30.25 -38.09
C SER A 477 11.88 -31.29 -37.47
N VAL A 478 11.78 -32.52 -37.97
CA VAL A 478 12.73 -33.61 -37.68
C VAL A 478 13.25 -34.14 -39.02
N THR A 479 14.52 -33.89 -39.30
CA THR A 479 15.18 -34.33 -40.53
C THR A 479 16.14 -35.46 -40.24
N MET A 480 15.87 -36.65 -40.79
CA MET A 480 16.75 -37.82 -40.63
C MET A 480 17.79 -37.88 -41.75
N THR A 481 19.03 -38.13 -41.36
CA THR A 481 20.17 -38.34 -42.27
C THR A 481 20.95 -39.58 -41.84
N SER A 482 21.93 -40.00 -42.64
CA SER A 482 22.86 -41.08 -42.26
C SER A 482 23.69 -40.76 -41.01
N SER A 483 23.78 -39.49 -40.62
CA SER A 483 24.48 -39.01 -39.42
C SER A 483 23.58 -38.86 -38.18
N GLY A 484 22.30 -39.24 -38.26
CA GLY A 484 21.34 -39.12 -37.17
C GLY A 484 20.14 -38.22 -37.49
N SER A 485 19.37 -37.86 -36.47
CA SER A 485 18.19 -36.99 -36.60
C SER A 485 18.50 -35.56 -36.15
N THR A 486 18.29 -34.58 -37.03
CA THR A 486 18.31 -33.17 -36.64
C THR A 486 16.90 -32.75 -36.27
N VAL A 487 16.72 -32.31 -35.03
CA VAL A 487 15.44 -31.81 -34.51
C VAL A 487 15.54 -30.29 -34.39
N THR A 488 14.60 -29.59 -35.00
CA THR A 488 14.47 -28.13 -34.98
C THR A 488 13.18 -27.74 -34.27
N TRP A 489 13.21 -26.69 -33.46
CA TRP A 489 12.05 -26.14 -32.76
C TRP A 489 12.04 -24.61 -32.83
N GLU A 490 10.85 -24.03 -32.65
CA GLU A 490 10.69 -22.58 -32.46
C GLU A 490 11.32 -22.17 -31.12
N SER A 491 12.11 -21.09 -31.13
CA SER A 491 12.87 -20.66 -29.95
C SER A 491 12.86 -19.16 -29.75
N VAL A 492 13.07 -18.74 -28.52
CA VAL A 492 13.25 -17.34 -28.12
C VAL A 492 14.74 -17.08 -27.90
N PRO A 493 15.35 -16.10 -28.57
CA PRO A 493 16.75 -15.75 -28.38
C PRO A 493 17.10 -15.55 -26.89
N GLY A 494 18.22 -16.12 -26.43
CA GLY A 494 18.69 -16.05 -25.05
C GLY A 494 18.16 -17.15 -24.13
N LYS A 495 17.05 -17.82 -24.47
CA LYS A 495 16.57 -18.99 -23.70
C LYS A 495 17.39 -20.24 -24.01
N THR A 496 17.49 -21.12 -23.02
CA THR A 496 18.23 -22.39 -23.13
C THR A 496 17.28 -23.57 -23.11
N TYR A 497 17.49 -24.52 -24.01
CA TYR A 497 16.61 -25.64 -24.27
C TYR A 497 17.35 -26.97 -24.11
N GLN A 498 16.68 -27.99 -23.60
CA GLN A 498 17.16 -29.37 -23.63
C GLN A 498 16.28 -30.21 -24.52
N LEU A 499 16.88 -30.85 -25.53
CA LEU A 499 16.22 -31.89 -26.32
C LEU A 499 16.22 -33.19 -25.53
N PHE A 500 15.07 -33.87 -25.51
CA PHE A 500 14.93 -35.21 -24.97
C PHE A 500 14.45 -36.16 -26.04
N GLY A 501 14.94 -37.40 -25.99
CA GLY A 501 14.61 -38.49 -26.91
C GLY A 501 14.22 -39.75 -26.15
N ARG A 502 13.39 -40.58 -26.77
CA ARG A 502 13.08 -41.94 -26.28
C ARG A 502 12.67 -42.86 -27.44
N ASP A 503 12.85 -44.16 -27.24
CA ASP A 503 12.65 -45.17 -28.30
C ASP A 503 11.21 -45.72 -28.37
N ASP A 504 10.43 -45.56 -27.29
CA ASP A 504 9.03 -46.00 -27.21
C ASP A 504 8.15 -44.97 -26.48
N VAL A 505 6.92 -44.78 -26.96
CA VAL A 505 6.00 -43.74 -26.44
C VAL A 505 5.41 -44.10 -25.07
N VAL A 506 5.39 -45.38 -24.69
CA VAL A 506 4.75 -45.86 -23.45
C VAL A 506 5.77 -46.31 -22.39
N ASN A 507 6.80 -47.05 -22.80
CA ASN A 507 7.64 -47.84 -21.90
C ASN A 507 9.09 -47.34 -21.78
N SER A 508 9.49 -46.32 -22.54
CA SER A 508 10.85 -45.75 -22.46
C SER A 508 10.87 -44.40 -21.74
N PRO A 509 11.84 -44.16 -20.83
CA PRO A 509 12.01 -42.86 -20.19
C PRO A 509 12.56 -41.83 -21.18
N TRP A 510 12.23 -40.56 -20.98
CA TRP A 510 12.87 -39.45 -21.70
C TRP A 510 14.33 -39.32 -21.27
N GLN A 511 15.25 -39.28 -22.23
CA GLN A 511 16.68 -39.09 -21.99
C GLN A 511 17.19 -37.85 -22.72
N ALA A 512 18.08 -37.11 -22.06
CA ALA A 512 18.69 -35.93 -22.66
C ALA A 512 19.49 -36.32 -23.92
N VAL A 513 19.22 -35.62 -25.02
CA VAL A 513 19.93 -35.77 -26.29
C VAL A 513 20.90 -34.60 -26.41
N GLY A 514 22.20 -34.91 -26.28
CA GLY A 514 23.25 -33.89 -26.27
C GLY A 514 23.15 -32.95 -25.07
N GLY A 515 23.91 -31.85 -25.14
CA GLY A 515 23.88 -30.79 -24.12
C GLY A 515 22.81 -29.73 -24.40
N PRO A 516 22.54 -28.83 -23.42
CA PRO A 516 21.61 -27.73 -23.60
C PRO A 516 22.01 -26.78 -24.74
N VAL A 517 21.02 -26.25 -25.44
CA VAL A 517 21.17 -25.32 -26.57
C VAL A 517 20.62 -23.95 -26.18
N THR A 518 21.48 -22.94 -26.11
CA THR A 518 21.06 -21.54 -25.98
C THR A 518 20.71 -21.00 -27.37
N ALA A 519 19.48 -20.53 -27.52
CA ALA A 519 18.98 -20.02 -28.80
C ALA A 519 19.57 -18.64 -29.12
N ASN A 520 19.97 -18.44 -30.38
CA ASN A 520 20.45 -17.15 -30.89
C ASN A 520 19.47 -16.49 -31.88
N GLY A 521 18.36 -17.16 -32.19
CA GLY A 521 17.38 -16.75 -33.19
C GLY A 521 15.99 -17.31 -32.88
N SER A 522 15.07 -17.15 -33.84
CA SER A 522 13.69 -17.64 -33.73
C SER A 522 13.54 -19.16 -33.85
N THR A 523 14.64 -19.87 -34.18
CA THR A 523 14.70 -21.33 -34.19
C THR A 523 16.01 -21.82 -33.58
N ALA A 524 15.95 -22.98 -32.95
CA ALA A 524 17.09 -23.71 -32.43
C ALA A 524 17.03 -25.16 -32.87
N GLN A 525 18.18 -25.83 -32.91
CA GLN A 525 18.27 -27.21 -33.36
C GLN A 525 19.29 -28.01 -32.54
N ALA A 526 19.08 -29.31 -32.44
CA ALA A 526 20.02 -30.28 -31.88
C ALA A 526 20.06 -31.55 -32.75
N VAL A 527 21.20 -32.24 -32.72
CA VAL A 527 21.43 -33.46 -33.50
C VAL A 527 21.48 -34.66 -32.56
N ASP A 528 20.59 -35.62 -32.78
CA ASP A 528 20.64 -36.96 -32.21
C ASP A 528 21.46 -37.89 -33.11
N ALA A 529 22.76 -37.95 -32.87
CA ALA A 529 23.68 -38.78 -33.65
C ALA A 529 23.43 -40.29 -33.46
N GLY A 530 22.73 -40.70 -32.41
CA GLY A 530 22.40 -42.12 -32.12
C GLY A 530 21.14 -42.61 -32.85
N ALA A 531 20.38 -41.71 -33.45
CA ALA A 531 19.10 -42.02 -34.10
C ALA A 531 19.28 -42.52 -35.55
N THR A 532 19.86 -43.72 -35.71
CA THR A 532 20.24 -44.28 -37.02
C THR A 532 19.39 -45.49 -37.45
N ASN A 533 18.05 -45.36 -37.46
CA ASN A 533 17.04 -46.26 -38.11
C ASN A 533 15.99 -46.99 -37.22
N ASN A 534 15.72 -46.53 -36.00
CA ASN A 534 14.53 -46.93 -35.23
C ASN A 534 13.56 -45.77 -35.06
N PHE A 535 12.28 -46.06 -34.77
CA PHE A 535 11.32 -45.04 -34.34
C PHE A 535 11.86 -44.35 -33.09
N ARG A 536 11.85 -43.02 -33.10
CA ARG A 536 12.30 -42.21 -31.97
C ARG A 536 11.34 -41.05 -31.77
N PHE A 537 11.05 -40.76 -30.52
CA PHE A 537 10.17 -39.69 -30.11
C PHE A 537 11.00 -38.60 -29.46
N TYR A 538 10.67 -37.35 -29.80
CA TYR A 538 11.38 -36.18 -29.29
C TYR A 538 10.43 -35.27 -28.53
N THR A 539 10.95 -34.62 -27.50
CA THR A 539 10.33 -33.46 -26.86
C THR A 539 11.42 -32.44 -26.53
N VAL A 540 11.04 -31.18 -26.46
CA VAL A 540 11.95 -30.10 -26.08
C VAL A 540 11.42 -29.44 -24.82
N GLN A 541 12.34 -29.11 -23.91
CA GLN A 541 12.03 -28.40 -22.67
C GLN A 541 12.86 -27.13 -22.60
N VAL A 542 12.22 -26.01 -22.25
CA VAL A 542 12.95 -24.82 -21.80
C VAL A 542 13.49 -25.07 -20.40
N LEU A 543 14.79 -24.84 -20.21
CA LEU A 543 15.41 -24.85 -18.91
C LEU A 543 15.15 -23.49 -18.25
N ALA A 544 14.47 -23.50 -17.10
CA ALA A 544 14.32 -22.31 -16.27
C ALA A 544 15.73 -21.80 -15.88
N GLN A 545 15.97 -20.50 -16.05
CA GLN A 545 17.16 -19.85 -15.50
C GLN A 545 16.93 -19.50 -14.04
#